data_AF-A0A410RJJ0-F1
#
_entry.id   AF-A0A410RJJ0-F1
#
_cell.length_a   1.000
_cell.length_b   1.000
_cell.length_c   1.000
_cell.angle_alpha   90.00
_cell.angle_beta   90.00
_cell.angle_gamma   90.00
#
_symmetry.space_group_name_H-M   'P 1'
#
loop_
_entity.id
_entity.type
_entity.pdbx_description
1 polymer ?
#
loop_
_entity_poly.entity_id
_entity_poly.type
_entity_poly.pdbx_seq_one_letter_code
_entity_poly.pdbx_strand_id
1 'polypeptide(L)'
;MGQGRGFREALSSFIATVFPTDTLLGALKVMERHHVQVVGVVGAGGSLVGVVHETQVLAGWRTDPLAQVSDVMARVRKTHAVRSQQRRLARLHGRRGGGQKLF
;
A
#
# COMPACT_ATOMS: atom_id res chain seq x y z
N MET A 1 9.12 17.02 11.87
CA MET A 1 9.88 15.80 11.50
C MET A 1 9.25 14.62 12.22
N GLY A 2 8.93 13.49 11.57
CA GLY A 2 8.67 12.23 12.29
C GLY A 2 7.64 11.23 11.75
N GLN A 3 6.70 11.57 10.86
CA GLN A 3 5.59 10.66 10.50
C GLN A 3 5.96 9.47 9.59
N GLY A 4 7.17 9.43 9.01
CA GLY A 4 7.55 8.39 8.03
C GLY A 4 8.21 7.13 8.61
N ARG A 5 8.74 7.18 9.84
CA ARG A 5 9.57 6.10 10.40
C ARG A 5 8.72 5.08 11.18
N GLY A 6 7.82 5.57 12.04
CA GLY A 6 6.91 4.71 12.81
C GLY A 6 5.97 3.88 11.94
N PHE A 7 5.55 4.39 10.77
CA PHE A 7 4.75 3.59 9.83
C PHE A 7 5.57 2.43 9.24
N ARG A 8 6.82 2.66 8.83
CA ARG A 8 7.69 1.59 8.32
C ARG A 8 8.03 0.55 9.38
N GLU A 9 8.26 0.97 10.63
CA GLU A 9 8.49 0.05 11.76
C GLU A 9 7.20 -0.71 12.14
N ALA A 10 6.04 -0.04 12.16
CA ALA A 10 4.75 -0.69 12.39
C ALA A 10 4.40 -1.70 11.29
N LEU A 11 4.71 -1.39 10.02
CA LEU A 11 4.57 -2.32 8.91
C LEU A 11 5.56 -3.49 8.96
N SER A 12 6.79 -3.23 9.40
CA SER A 12 7.81 -4.26 9.63
C SER A 12 7.52 -5.13 10.86
N SER A 13 6.62 -4.68 11.73
CA SER A 13 6.16 -5.35 12.94
C SER A 13 4.83 -6.08 12.76
N PHE A 14 4.25 -6.14 11.56
CA PHE A 14 3.15 -7.07 11.30
C PHE A 14 3.69 -8.50 11.40
N ILE A 15 3.58 -9.08 12.59
CA ILE A 15 3.96 -10.47 12.89
C ILE A 15 3.14 -11.45 12.03
N ALA A 16 1.97 -11.01 11.57
CA ALA A 16 1.06 -11.78 10.74
C ALA A 16 0.65 -11.02 9.47
N THR A 17 0.81 -11.67 8.32
CA THR A 17 0.39 -11.17 7.00
C THR A 17 -0.38 -12.23 6.24
N VAL A 18 -1.33 -11.78 5.42
CA VAL A 18 -2.17 -12.65 4.57
C VAL A 18 -2.17 -12.17 3.12
N PHE A 19 -2.58 -13.01 2.19
CA PHE A 19 -2.77 -12.65 0.78
C PHE A 19 -4.19 -12.12 0.53
N PRO A 20 -4.38 -11.24 -0.47
CA PRO A 20 -5.71 -10.74 -0.81
C PRO A 20 -6.65 -11.84 -1.31
N THR A 21 -6.10 -12.94 -1.82
CA THR A 21 -6.83 -14.11 -2.31
C THR A 21 -7.15 -15.13 -1.21
N ASP A 22 -6.58 -14.96 -0.01
CA ASP A 22 -6.91 -15.82 1.12
C ASP A 22 -8.37 -15.60 1.54
N THR A 23 -8.95 -16.63 2.16
CA THR A 23 -10.30 -16.56 2.70
C THR A 23 -10.33 -15.82 4.03
N LEU A 24 -11.50 -15.30 4.39
CA LEU A 24 -11.73 -14.74 5.72
C LEU A 24 -11.43 -15.76 6.84
N LEU A 25 -11.66 -17.06 6.61
CA LEU A 25 -11.31 -18.14 7.56
C LEU A 25 -9.80 -18.19 7.79
N GLY A 26 -9.04 -18.15 6.70
CA GLY A 26 -7.59 -18.15 6.75
C GLY A 26 -7.07 -16.95 7.53
N ALA A 27 -7.64 -15.76 7.26
CA ALA A 27 -7.27 -14.55 7.96
C ALA A 27 -7.59 -14.61 9.47
N LEU A 28 -8.77 -15.09 9.86
CA LEU A 28 -9.16 -15.29 11.27
C LEU A 28 -8.23 -16.28 11.98
N LYS A 29 -7.90 -17.40 11.34
CA LYS A 29 -7.00 -18.41 11.92
C LYS A 29 -5.58 -17.87 12.13
N VAL A 30 -5.12 -17.02 11.21
CA VAL A 30 -3.84 -16.31 11.35
C VAL A 30 -3.91 -15.31 12.50
N MET A 31 -4.97 -14.50 12.60
CA MET A 31 -5.20 -13.57 13.71
C MET A 31 -5.19 -14.29 15.07
N GLU A 32 -5.93 -15.39 15.18
CA GLU A 32 -6.02 -16.22 16.39
C GLU A 32 -4.66 -16.81 16.78
N ARG A 33 -3.97 -17.46 15.83
CA ARG A 33 -2.66 -18.09 16.06
C ARG A 33 -1.61 -17.09 16.54
N HIS A 34 -1.67 -15.86 16.06
CA HIS A 34 -0.71 -14.82 16.39
C HIS A 34 -1.19 -13.88 17.50
N HIS A 35 -2.40 -14.09 18.05
CA HIS A 35 -3.07 -13.22 19.02
C HIS A 35 -3.08 -11.74 18.61
N VAL A 36 -3.34 -11.47 17.33
CA VAL A 36 -3.41 -10.12 16.77
C VAL A 36 -4.80 -9.82 16.21
N GLN A 37 -5.24 -8.59 16.39
CA GLN A 37 -6.54 -8.12 15.86
C GLN A 37 -6.42 -7.49 14.47
N VAL A 38 -5.19 -7.29 13.98
CA VAL A 38 -4.91 -6.62 12.70
C VAL A 38 -3.84 -7.38 11.95
N VAL A 39 -4.09 -7.63 10.66
CA VAL A 39 -3.11 -8.25 9.77
C VAL A 39 -2.88 -7.39 8.53
N GLY A 40 -1.64 -7.36 8.07
CA GLY A 40 -1.27 -6.73 6.81
C GLY A 40 -1.62 -7.64 5.63
N VAL A 41 -2.19 -7.08 4.57
CA VAL A 41 -2.47 -7.81 3.33
C VAL A 41 -1.33 -7.53 2.34
N VAL A 42 -0.62 -8.56 1.92
CA VAL A 42 0.54 -8.48 1.01
C VAL A 42 0.23 -9.09 -0.35
N GLY A 43 0.59 -8.38 -1.42
CA GLY A 43 0.44 -8.87 -2.79
C GLY A 43 1.61 -9.77 -3.23
N ALA A 44 1.51 -10.33 -4.44
CA ALA A 44 2.48 -11.28 -5.01
C ALA A 44 3.95 -10.80 -5.07
N GLY A 45 4.21 -9.49 -4.91
CA GLY A 45 5.56 -8.91 -4.84
C GLY A 45 6.03 -8.52 -3.43
N GLY A 46 5.40 -9.03 -2.37
CA GLY A 46 5.71 -8.68 -0.99
C GLY A 46 5.33 -7.25 -0.58
N SER A 47 4.68 -6.50 -1.47
CA SER A 47 4.20 -5.15 -1.19
C SER A 47 2.88 -5.19 -0.40
N LEU A 48 2.77 -4.39 0.66
CA LEU A 48 1.52 -4.18 1.37
C LEU A 48 0.48 -3.53 0.44
N VAL A 49 -0.65 -4.21 0.24
CA VAL A 49 -1.77 -3.77 -0.61
C VAL A 49 -3.00 -3.34 0.21
N GLY A 50 -3.08 -3.78 1.46
CA GLY A 50 -4.20 -3.51 2.34
C GLY A 50 -3.89 -3.82 3.79
N VAL A 51 -4.82 -3.46 4.66
CA VAL A 51 -4.85 -3.87 6.07
C VAL A 51 -6.28 -4.32 6.36
N VAL A 52 -6.42 -5.33 7.21
CA VAL A 52 -7.74 -5.79 7.66
C VAL A 52 -7.74 -5.96 9.17
N HIS A 53 -8.79 -5.44 9.80
CA HIS A 53 -9.06 -5.58 11.23
C HIS A 53 -10.01 -6.76 11.47
N GLU A 54 -9.87 -7.44 12.60
CA GLU A 54 -10.68 -8.60 13.01
C GLU A 54 -12.19 -8.32 12.92
N THR A 55 -12.64 -7.16 13.39
CA THR A 55 -14.06 -6.76 13.30
C THR A 55 -14.58 -6.68 11.87
N GLN A 56 -13.72 -6.30 10.91
CA GLN A 56 -14.10 -6.29 9.48
C GLN A 56 -14.18 -7.71 8.95
N VAL A 57 -13.19 -8.56 9.28
CA VAL A 57 -13.20 -9.99 8.91
C VAL A 57 -14.44 -10.68 9.46
N LEU A 58 -14.78 -10.46 10.74
CA LEU A 58 -15.97 -11.01 11.39
C LEU A 58 -17.28 -10.51 10.76
N ALA A 59 -17.33 -9.24 10.31
CA ALA A 59 -18.49 -8.71 9.61
C ALA A 59 -18.70 -9.39 8.24
N GLY A 60 -17.62 -9.59 7.48
CA GLY A 60 -17.65 -10.33 6.21
C GLY A 60 -17.95 -11.82 6.40
N TRP A 61 -17.37 -12.42 7.45
CA TRP A 61 -17.54 -13.83 7.81
C TRP A 61 -19.00 -14.22 8.04
N ARG A 62 -19.78 -13.34 8.68
CA ARG A 62 -21.22 -13.55 8.91
C ARG A 62 -22.00 -13.70 7.60
N THR A 63 -21.46 -13.15 6.50
CA THR A 63 -22.09 -13.21 5.17
C THR A 63 -21.57 -14.41 4.40
N ASP A 64 -20.24 -14.53 4.26
CA ASP A 64 -19.58 -15.65 3.58
C ASP A 64 -18.19 -15.93 4.19
N PRO A 65 -18.02 -17.06 4.90
CA PRO A 65 -16.74 -17.54 5.41
C PRO A 65 -15.61 -17.69 4.38
N LEU A 66 -15.98 -17.98 3.13
CA LEU A 66 -15.05 -18.25 2.03
C LEU A 66 -14.78 -17.02 1.16
N ALA A 67 -15.40 -15.88 1.48
CA ALA A 67 -15.12 -14.62 0.81
C ALA A 67 -13.63 -14.28 0.90
N GLN A 68 -13.15 -13.52 -0.08
CA GLN A 68 -11.74 -13.16 -0.15
C GLN A 68 -11.46 -11.98 0.77
N VAL A 69 -10.26 -11.95 1.35
CA VAL A 69 -9.77 -10.82 2.15
C VAL A 69 -9.81 -9.51 1.34
N SER A 70 -9.63 -9.59 0.02
CA SER A 70 -9.72 -8.44 -0.89
C SER A 70 -11.03 -7.68 -0.84
N ASP A 71 -12.13 -8.36 -0.49
CA ASP A 71 -13.48 -7.81 -0.55
C ASP A 71 -13.81 -6.97 0.69
N VAL A 72 -13.07 -7.20 1.78
CA VAL A 72 -13.31 -6.59 3.09
C VAL A 72 -12.18 -5.62 3.49
N MET A 73 -10.96 -5.84 3.01
CA MET A 73 -9.78 -5.08 3.43
C MET A 73 -9.89 -3.57 3.13
N ALA A 74 -9.31 -2.76 4.02
CA ALA A 74 -9.05 -1.35 3.72
C ALA A 74 -7.88 -1.25 2.74
N ARG A 75 -8.17 -0.87 1.49
CA ARG A 75 -7.15 -0.78 0.44
C ARG A 75 -6.17 0.37 0.71
N VAL A 76 -4.88 0.07 0.73
CA VAL A 76 -3.83 1.11 0.79
C VAL A 76 -3.73 1.76 -0.58
N ARG A 77 -4.20 3.01 -0.71
CA ARG A 77 -3.98 3.80 -1.93
C ARG A 77 -2.51 4.21 -1.97
N LYS A 78 -1.78 3.79 -3.01
CA LYS A 78 -0.45 4.34 -3.29
C LYS A 78 -0.59 5.85 -3.48
N THR A 79 -0.12 6.66 -2.53
CA THR A 79 0.21 8.07 -2.82
C THR A 79 1.31 8.06 -3.87
N HIS A 80 0.94 8.31 -5.11
CA HIS A 80 1.84 8.53 -6.25
C HIS A 80 2.63 9.84 -6.04
N ALA A 81 3.52 9.87 -5.05
CA ALA A 81 4.38 11.01 -4.74
C ALA A 81 5.82 10.77 -5.20
N VAL A 82 6.04 10.18 -6.38
CA VAL A 82 7.33 10.30 -7.11
C VAL A 82 7.07 10.27 -8.62
N ARG A 83 6.48 11.34 -9.15
CA ARG A 83 6.41 11.56 -10.61
C ARG A 83 6.55 13.05 -10.95
N SER A 84 7.64 13.71 -10.53
CA SER A 84 7.94 15.08 -10.99
C SER A 84 9.38 15.58 -10.74
N GLN A 85 10.42 14.81 -11.03
CA GLN A 85 11.78 15.40 -11.10
C GLN A 85 12.51 15.25 -12.44
N GLN A 86 12.07 14.37 -13.34
CA GLN A 86 12.76 14.17 -14.62
C GLN A 86 12.32 15.12 -15.75
N ARG A 87 11.23 15.90 -15.60
CA ARG A 87 10.83 16.92 -16.60
C ARG A 87 11.40 18.32 -16.35
N ARG A 88 12.26 18.51 -15.34
CA ARG A 88 12.87 19.83 -15.05
C ARG A 88 14.24 20.03 -15.70
N LEU A 89 14.88 18.97 -16.21
CA LEU A 89 16.17 19.08 -16.91
C LEU A 89 16.05 19.34 -18.42
N ALA A 90 14.86 19.15 -19.02
CA ALA A 90 14.65 19.45 -20.44
C ALA A 90 14.51 20.96 -20.75
N ARG A 91 14.36 21.82 -19.73
CA ARG A 91 14.18 23.27 -19.92
C ARG A 91 15.49 24.08 -19.89
N LEU A 92 16.63 23.46 -19.61
CA LEU A 92 17.91 24.17 -19.51
C LEU A 92 18.75 24.15 -20.80
N HIS A 93 18.34 23.43 -21.85
CA HIS A 93 19.10 23.35 -23.11
C HIS A 93 18.49 24.14 -24.28
N GLY A 94 17.44 24.95 -24.04
CA GLY A 94 16.70 25.63 -25.10
C GLY A 94 16.79 27.16 -25.07
N ARG A 95 17.97 27.77 -24.93
CA ARG A 95 18.14 29.20 -25.23
C ARG A 95 19.60 29.58 -25.50
N ARG A 96 20.11 29.26 -26.69
CA ARG A 96 21.24 29.98 -27.28
C ARG A 96 20.67 30.82 -28.42
N GLY A 97 20.46 32.10 -28.13
CA GLY A 97 19.83 33.06 -29.02
C GLY A 97 20.61 33.25 -30.30
N GLY A 98 19.88 33.32 -31.41
CA GLY A 98 20.39 33.82 -32.69
C GLY A 98 20.74 35.29 -32.53
N GLY A 99 22.00 35.61 -32.76
CA GLY A 99 22.48 36.98 -32.90
C GLY A 99 22.09 37.54 -34.26
N GLN A 100 21.43 38.69 -34.20
CA GLN A 100 21.70 39.92 -34.97
C GLN A 100 21.72 39.86 -36.51
N LYS A 101 20.64 40.37 -37.11
CA LYS A 101 20.73 41.30 -38.24
C LYS A 101 20.05 42.59 -37.83
N LEU A 102 20.67 43.72 -38.18
CA LEU A 102 20.14 45.08 -38.42
C LEU A 102 21.27 46.06 -38.08
N PHE A 103 22.11 46.39 -39.05
CA PHE A 103 22.23 47.71 -39.70
C PHE A 103 22.98 47.51 -41.02
#